data_AF-A0A933Z9E5-F1
#
_entry.id   AF-A0A933Z9E5-F1
#
_cell.length_a   1.000
_cell.length_b   1.000
_cell.length_c   1.000
_cell.angle_alpha   90.00
_cell.angle_beta   90.00
_cell.angle_gamma   90.00
#
_symmetry.space_group_name_H-M   'P 1'
#
loop_
_entity.id
_entity.type
_entity.pdbx_description
1 polymer ?
#
loop_
_entity_poly.entity_id
_entity_poly.type
_entity_poly.pdbx_seq_one_letter_code
_entity_poly.pdbx_strand_id
1 'polypeptide(L)' 'MALDRLPLSEIEPNPKQPRKLFRKDKLEELAASIEEHGLLEPIVVARRGRKWQIIMGERRWRACRLT' A
#
# COMPACT_ATOMS: atom_id res chain seq x y z
N MET A 1 1.37 -14.82 11.04
CA MET A 1 0.86 -13.81 10.10
C MET A 1 -0.18 -14.47 9.23
N ALA A 2 -1.35 -13.85 9.06
CA ALA A 2 -2.38 -14.32 8.13
C ALA A 2 -2.40 -13.39 6.90
N LEU A 3 -2.71 -13.95 5.73
CA LEU A 3 -2.97 -13.20 4.52
C LEU A 3 -4.49 -13.03 4.37
N ASP A 4 -4.91 -11.81 4.07
CA ASP A 4 -6.33 -11.47 3.90
C ASP A 4 -6.49 -10.46 2.76
N ARG A 5 -7.68 -10.41 2.16
CA ARG A 5 -8.04 -9.44 1.11
C ARG A 5 -8.87 -8.34 1.73
N LEU A 6 -8.28 -7.15 1.84
CA LEU A 6 -8.92 -5.97 2.42
C LEU A 6 -9.23 -4.94 1.33
N PRO A 7 -10.36 -4.22 1.40
CA PRO A 7 -10.61 -3.06 0.56
C PRO A 7 -9.55 -1.98 0.82
N LEU A 8 -8.99 -1.39 -0.25
CA LEU A 8 -7.99 -0.31 -0.12
C LEU A 8 -8.52 0.89 0.66
N SER A 9 -9.84 1.14 0.63
CA SER A 9 -10.54 2.21 1.36
C SER A 9 -10.51 2.03 2.89
N GLU A 10 -10.28 0.82 3.39
CA GLU A 10 -10.12 0.55 4.81
C GLU A 10 -8.68 0.75 5.31
N ILE A 11 -7.72 0.94 4.39
CA ILE A 11 -6.31 1.07 4.70
C ILE A 11 -5.89 2.55 4.68
N GLU A 12 -5.22 2.98 5.73
CA GLU A 12 -4.72 4.34 5.91
C GLU A 12 -3.20 4.38 5.98
N PRO A 13 -2.58 5.46 5.44
CA PRO A 13 -1.14 5.65 5.49
C PRO A 13 -0.65 5.81 6.93
N ASN A 14 0.64 5.52 7.14
CA ASN A 14 1.25 5.78 8.44
C ASN A 14 1.43 7.30 8.64
N PRO A 15 0.80 7.94 9.64
CA PRO A 15 0.96 9.37 9.91
C PRO A 15 2.39 9.74 10.32
N LYS A 16 3.18 8.76 10.81
CA LYS A 16 4.58 8.91 11.18
C LYS A 16 5.53 8.43 10.09
N GLN A 17 5.08 8.32 8.84
CA GLN A 17 5.92 7.88 7.72
C GLN A 17 7.14 8.82 7.54
N PRO A 18 8.38 8.37 7.76
CA PRO A 18 9.56 9.21 7.59
C PRO A 18 9.79 9.59 6.13
N ARG A 19 9.41 8.71 5.19
CA ARG A 19 9.54 8.99 3.76
C ARG A 19 8.44 9.96 3.31
N LYS A 20 8.82 11.22 3.10
CA LYS A 20 7.88 12.26 2.62
C LYS A 20 7.77 12.35 1.10
N LEU A 21 8.82 11.96 0.38
CA LEU A 21 8.86 12.05 -1.08
C LEU A 21 8.65 10.69 -1.74
N PHE A 22 7.60 10.61 -2.54
CA PHE A 22 7.33 9.51 -3.45
C PHE A 22 7.29 10.06 -4.87
N ARG A 23 8.32 9.70 -5.64
CA ARG A 23 8.43 10.06 -7.05
C ARG A 23 7.29 9.41 -7.85
N LYS A 24 6.52 10.24 -8.57
CA LYS A 24 5.32 9.80 -9.29
C LYS A 24 5.64 8.76 -10.35
N ASP A 25 6.69 8.99 -11.14
CA ASP A 25 7.22 8.07 -12.15
C ASP A 25 7.50 6.68 -11.56
N LYS A 26 8.11 6.62 -10.36
CA LYS A 26 8.40 5.37 -9.66
C LYS A 26 7.20 4.70 -9.00
N LEU A 27 6.08 5.40 -8.86
CA LEU A 27 4.81 4.80 -8.42
C LEU A 27 4.03 4.30 -9.62
N GLU A 28 4.04 5.01 -10.74
CA GLU A 28 3.41 4.61 -12.00
C GLU A 28 4.09 3.35 -12.57
N GLU A 29 5.42 3.27 -12.57
CA GLU A 29 6.16 2.05 -12.93
C GLU A 29 5.73 0.85 -12.06
N LEU A 30 5.54 1.06 -10.75
CA LEU A 30 5.13 0.02 -9.82
C LEU A 30 3.65 -0.36 -10.01
N ALA A 31 2.79 0.62 -10.32
CA ALA A 31 1.38 0.39 -10.59
C ALA A 31 1.20 -0.47 -11.84
N ALA A 32 1.89 -0.13 -12.93
CA ALA A 32 1.88 -0.93 -14.15
C ALA A 32 2.34 -2.38 -13.90
N SER A 33 3.39 -2.56 -13.09
CA SER A 33 3.86 -3.90 -12.69
C SER A 33 2.82 -4.66 -11.86
N ILE A 34 2.08 -3.98 -10.97
CA ILE A 34 1.01 -4.57 -10.16
C ILE A 34 -0.20 -4.93 -11.02
N GLU A 35 -0.53 -4.16 -12.07
CA GLU A 35 -1.59 -4.52 -13.02
C GLU A 35 -1.24 -5.79 -13.81
N GLU A 36 0.01 -5.91 -14.25
CA GLU A 36 0.46 -7.05 -15.07
C GLU A 36 0.61 -8.35 -14.24
N HIS A 37 1.21 -8.25 -13.06
CA HIS A 37 1.61 -9.43 -12.26
C HIS A 37 0.83 -9.60 -10.96
N GLY A 38 -0.01 -8.63 -10.59
CA GLY A 38 -0.64 -8.56 -9.28
C GLY A 38 0.31 -8.07 -8.18
N LEU A 39 -0.23 -7.94 -6.97
CA LEU A 39 0.55 -7.56 -5.80
C LEU A 39 1.31 -8.78 -5.24
N LEU A 40 2.56 -8.95 -5.68
CA LEU A 40 3.41 -10.09 -5.28
C LEU A 40 3.78 -10.06 -3.79
N GLU A 41 4.12 -8.89 -3.27
CA GLU A 41 4.42 -8.72 -1.84
C GLU A 41 3.25 -8.07 -1.08
N PRO A 42 2.75 -8.70 -0.01
CA PRO A 42 1.62 -8.19 0.76
C PRO A 42 1.99 -6.94 1.57
N ILE A 43 1.04 -6.02 1.70
CA ILE A 43 1.18 -4.82 2.55
C ILE A 43 0.94 -5.23 4.00
N VAL A 44 1.86 -4.86 4.89
CA VAL A 44 1.73 -5.18 6.31
C VAL A 44 0.95 -4.06 6.98
N VAL A 45 -0.19 -4.42 7.57
CA VAL A 45 -1.08 -3.49 8.26
C VAL A 45 -1.35 -3.93 9.70
N ALA A 46 -1.71 -2.98 10.55
CA ALA A 46 -2.20 -3.24 11.90
C ALA A 46 -3.56 -2.57 12.09
N ARG A 47 -4.48 -3.24 12.78
CA ARG A 47 -5.80 -2.68 13.10
C ARG A 47 -5.65 -1.47 14.03
N ARG A 48 -6.30 -0.36 13.67
CA ARG A 48 -6.38 0.88 14.46
C ARG A 48 -7.83 1.38 14.46
N GLY A 49 -8.55 1.03 15.52
CA GLY A 49 -9.99 1.30 15.61
C GLY A 49 -10.77 0.59 14.50
N ARG A 50 -11.42 1.37 13.63
CA ARG A 50 -12.26 0.86 12.53
C ARG A 50 -11.50 0.63 11.22
N LYS A 51 -10.24 1.06 11.12
CA LYS A 51 -9.44 0.98 9.89
C LYS A 51 -8.12 0.26 10.13
N TRP A 52 -7.39 0.02 9.05
CA TRP A 52 -6.09 -0.62 9.03
C TRP A 52 -5.03 0.43 8.75
N GLN A 53 -3.95 0.43 9.52
CA GLN A 53 -2.84 1.35 9.33
C GLN A 53 -1.64 0.62 8.73
N ILE A 54 -1.01 1.21 7.72
CA ILE A 54 0.18 0.65 7.10
C ILE A 54 1.34 0.66 8.09
N ILE A 55 1.95 -0.51 8.29
CA ILE A 55 3.22 -0.68 9.01
C ILE A 55 4.37 -0.75 8.00
N MET A 56 4.18 -1.49 6.90
CA MET A 56 5.16 -1.64 5.83
C MET A 56 4.46 -1.79 4.47
N GLY A 57 5.07 -1.24 3.41
CA GLY A 57 4.53 -1.34 2.05
C GLY A 57 3.79 -0.10 1.54
N GLU A 58 4.05 1.09 2.11
CA GLU A 58 3.42 2.36 1.72
C GLU A 58 3.48 2.63 0.21
N ARG A 59 4.61 2.31 -0.46
CA ARG A 59 4.73 2.46 -1.92
C ARG A 59 3.78 1.56 -2.70
N ARG A 60 3.64 0.31 -2.25
CA ARG A 60 2.74 -0.68 -2.86
C ARG A 60 1.29 -0.26 -2.70
N TRP A 61 0.90 0.18 -1.49
CA TRP A 61 -0.44 0.74 -1.28
C TRP A 61 -0.72 1.95 -2.18
N ARG A 62 0.24 2.88 -2.32
CA ARG A 62 0.10 4.04 -3.21
C ARG A 62 -0.03 3.63 -4.67
N ALA A 63 0.78 2.67 -5.13
CA ALA A 63 0.72 2.16 -6.49
C ALA A 63 -0.62 1.46 -6.78
N CYS A 64 -1.12 0.62 -5.85
CA CYS A 64 -2.45 0.00 -5.96
C CYS A 64 -3.63 0.99 -6.00
N ARG A 65 -3.40 2.27 -5.66
CA ARG A 65 -4.43 3.32 -5.78
C ARG A 65 -4.40 4.05 -7.13
N LEU A 66 -3.37 3.79 -7.94
CA LEU A 66 -3.22 4.35 -9.28
C LEU A 66 -3.74 3.40 -10.37
N THR A 67 -3.93 2.12 -9.99
CA THR A 67 -4.60 1.07 -10.77
C THR A 67 -6.10 1.14 -10.54
#